data_AF-A0A832AMZ9-F1
#
_entry.id   AF-A0A832AMZ9-F1
#
_cell.length_a   1.000
_cell.length_b   1.000
_cell.length_c   1.000
_cell.angle_alpha   90.00
_cell.angle_beta   90.00
_cell.angle_gamma   90.00
#
_symmetry.space_group_name_H-M   'P 1'
#
loop_
_entity.id
_entity.type
_entity.pdbx_description
1 polymer ?
#
loop_
_entity_poly.entity_id
_entity_poly.type
_entity_poly.pdbx_seq_one_letter_code
_entity_poly.pdbx_strand_id
1 'polypeptide(L)'
;EIIRTAQSYIDEHGRADPFGPIVPGLEALAEPARLRRAAEIFPVLRGLVSSEHHQVGHYDASGVVLDFLARSRHGELAALGTSCPDHFLRTKVRPLVLDLVPDAPLDEVLARLEELVLAYRQDYRGYYERYATPGSPPMRGADPAIVLVPGIGMFSFGRDKQTARVASEFYVNAINVMRGAEALSHYVPIDESEKFRIEYWELEEQKLRRMPAPRPLATRVALVTGAGSGIGAATARRLAREGACVVVADRDGAAAEGVAAEIGSADVAGAVTVDVRSEDEIAEAVRSAALAFGGVDLVVNNAGLSISKSLVETTMQDWDHQHGVMARGSFLVAREAAKLMIAQRLGGDIVYIVSKNAVFAGPNNVAYGAAKADQAHQVRLLAAELGEHGIRVNGVNPDGVVRGSGIFAGGWGAQRAAVYGVSEDKLGEYYAGRTLLKREVLPEHVANAVFVLVGKELSHTTGLLVPVDAGVAAAFLR
;
A
#
# COMPACT_ATOMS: atom_id res chain seq x y z
N GLU A 1 -29.49 -29.81 1.41
CA GLU A 1 -30.94 -29.79 1.64
C GLU A 1 -31.30 -28.90 2.83
N ILE A 2 -30.85 -29.24 4.05
CA ILE A 2 -31.12 -28.49 5.30
C ILE A 2 -30.88 -26.97 5.18
N ILE A 3 -29.72 -26.52 4.68
CA ILE A 3 -29.39 -25.09 4.53
C ILE A 3 -30.42 -24.37 3.63
N ARG A 4 -30.82 -25.02 2.53
CA ARG A 4 -31.78 -24.43 1.59
C ARG A 4 -33.16 -24.33 2.23
N THR A 5 -33.60 -25.38 2.93
CA THR A 5 -34.87 -25.38 3.66
C THR A 5 -34.91 -24.28 4.72
N ALA A 6 -33.81 -24.10 5.47
CA ALA A 6 -33.70 -23.03 6.46
C ALA A 6 -33.76 -21.64 5.81
N GLN A 7 -33.07 -21.44 4.68
CA GLN A 7 -33.12 -20.18 3.93
C GLN A 7 -34.53 -19.88 3.44
N SER A 8 -35.20 -20.84 2.79
CA SER A 8 -36.59 -20.67 2.33
C SER A 8 -37.54 -20.33 3.47
N TYR A 9 -37.36 -20.94 4.65
CA TYR A 9 -38.17 -20.62 5.82
C TYR A 9 -37.95 -19.18 6.28
N ILE A 10 -36.69 -18.70 6.32
CA ILE A 10 -36.36 -17.30 6.67
C ILE A 10 -36.98 -16.34 5.64
N ASP A 11 -36.88 -16.65 4.35
CA ASP A 11 -37.41 -15.79 3.29
C ASP A 11 -38.94 -15.67 3.36
N GLU A 12 -39.64 -16.74 3.75
CA GLU A 12 -41.09 -16.79 3.86
C GLU A 12 -41.64 -16.17 5.17
N HIS A 13 -40.91 -16.32 6.29
CA HIS A 13 -41.42 -16.01 7.63
C HIS A 13 -40.68 -14.87 8.33
N GLY A 14 -39.55 -14.41 7.77
CA GLY A 14 -38.70 -13.38 8.36
C GLY A 14 -39.33 -11.99 8.30
N ARG A 15 -39.02 -11.16 9.30
CA ARG A 15 -39.32 -9.72 9.26
C ARG A 15 -38.62 -9.08 8.06
N ALA A 16 -39.31 -8.18 7.36
CA ALA A 16 -38.76 -7.50 6.18
C ALA A 16 -37.52 -6.65 6.47
N ASP A 17 -37.51 -5.95 7.61
CA ASP A 17 -36.43 -5.05 8.03
C ASP A 17 -35.83 -5.50 9.37
N PRO A 18 -35.04 -6.60 9.40
CA PRO A 18 -34.54 -7.20 10.65
C PRO A 18 -33.64 -6.26 11.46
N PHE A 19 -32.95 -5.33 10.79
CA PHE A 19 -32.11 -4.31 11.43
C PHE A 19 -32.85 -2.99 11.72
N GLY A 20 -34.16 -2.96 11.53
CA GLY A 20 -34.99 -1.76 11.61
C GLY A 20 -35.00 -0.95 10.31
N PRO A 21 -35.72 0.18 10.29
CA PRO A 21 -35.81 1.04 9.12
C PRO A 21 -34.45 1.66 8.75
N ILE A 22 -34.34 2.09 7.51
CA ILE A 22 -33.24 2.97 7.08
C ILE A 22 -33.36 4.30 7.82
N VAL A 23 -32.25 4.79 8.36
CA VAL A 23 -32.17 6.10 9.01
C VAL A 23 -31.89 7.15 7.95
N PRO A 24 -32.76 8.15 7.76
CA PRO A 24 -32.52 9.24 6.83
C PRO A 24 -31.21 9.96 7.14
N GLY A 25 -30.36 10.09 6.13
CA GLY A 25 -29.02 10.67 6.25
C GLY A 25 -27.91 9.67 6.55
N LEU A 26 -28.18 8.38 6.82
CA LEU A 26 -27.14 7.34 6.96
C LEU A 26 -26.96 6.47 5.72
N GLU A 27 -27.69 6.76 4.64
CA GLU A 27 -27.58 6.03 3.39
C GLU A 27 -26.16 6.09 2.80
N ALA A 28 -25.82 5.07 2.01
CA ALA A 28 -24.57 5.06 1.26
C ALA A 28 -24.45 6.29 0.38
N LEU A 29 -23.32 7.00 0.50
CA LEU A 29 -22.95 8.03 -0.46
C LEU A 29 -22.90 7.41 -1.87
N ALA A 30 -23.16 8.25 -2.88
CA ALA A 30 -22.94 7.89 -4.27
C ALA A 30 -21.50 7.38 -4.47
N GLU A 31 -21.35 6.30 -5.23
CA GLU A 31 -20.10 5.54 -5.30
C GLU A 31 -18.84 6.39 -5.56
N PRO A 32 -18.82 7.36 -6.50
CA PRO A 32 -17.63 8.20 -6.69
C PRO A 32 -17.27 9.06 -5.47
N ALA A 33 -18.27 9.60 -4.76
CA ALA A 33 -18.04 10.37 -3.54
C ALA A 33 -17.59 9.47 -2.40
N ARG A 34 -18.19 8.28 -2.31
CA ARG A 34 -17.86 7.25 -1.33
C ARG A 34 -16.41 6.77 -1.44
N LEU A 35 -15.96 6.46 -2.66
CA LEU A 35 -14.58 6.02 -2.91
C LEU A 35 -13.55 7.11 -2.60
N ARG A 36 -13.83 8.37 -2.97
CA ARG A 36 -12.97 9.50 -2.59
C ARG A 36 -12.86 9.62 -1.07
N ARG A 37 -14.00 9.60 -0.39
CA ARG A 37 -14.08 9.71 1.07
C ARG A 37 -13.39 8.56 1.78
N ALA A 38 -13.55 7.33 1.27
CA ALA A 38 -12.84 6.17 1.78
C ALA A 38 -11.32 6.32 1.59
N ALA A 39 -10.86 6.78 0.43
CA ALA A 39 -9.42 7.00 0.18
C ALA A 39 -8.81 8.10 1.07
N GLU A 40 -9.60 9.07 1.53
CA GLU A 40 -9.18 10.12 2.47
C GLU A 40 -9.11 9.60 3.92
N ILE A 41 -10.07 8.78 4.33
CA ILE A 41 -10.15 8.24 5.70
C ILE A 41 -9.15 7.10 5.92
N PHE A 42 -9.01 6.21 4.94
CA PHE A 42 -8.34 4.92 5.14
C PHE A 42 -6.88 5.03 5.55
N PRO A 43 -6.04 5.91 4.96
CA PRO A 43 -4.66 6.08 5.40
C PRO A 43 -4.56 6.55 6.85
N VAL A 44 -5.37 7.54 7.24
CA VAL A 44 -5.39 8.05 8.61
C VAL A 44 -5.83 6.95 9.58
N LEU A 45 -6.91 6.23 9.23
CA LEU A 45 -7.42 5.14 10.04
C LEU A 45 -6.41 4.00 10.19
N ARG A 46 -5.72 3.61 9.11
CA ARG A 46 -4.64 2.63 9.14
C ARG A 46 -3.52 3.08 10.07
N GLY A 47 -3.13 4.35 9.99
CA GLY A 47 -2.17 4.99 10.88
C GLY A 47 -2.58 4.87 12.34
N LEU A 48 -3.83 5.25 12.63
CA LEU A 48 -4.42 5.15 13.97
C LEU A 48 -4.34 3.72 14.49
N VAL A 49 -4.76 2.70 13.73
CA VAL A 49 -4.80 1.29 14.18
C VAL A 49 -3.47 0.53 14.01
N SER A 50 -2.37 1.25 13.78
CA SER A 50 -1.02 0.69 13.60
C SER A 50 -0.05 1.08 14.72
N SER A 51 -0.52 1.61 15.85
CA SER A 51 0.35 2.15 16.90
C SER A 51 1.13 1.08 17.66
N GLU A 52 0.58 -0.11 17.84
CA GLU A 52 1.25 -1.22 18.53
C GLU A 52 1.97 -2.12 17.52
N HIS A 53 1.29 -2.45 16.42
CA HIS A 53 1.82 -3.21 15.31
C HIS A 53 1.36 -2.60 14.00
N HIS A 54 2.28 -2.41 13.04
CA HIS A 54 1.89 -1.96 11.71
C HIS A 54 0.95 -2.98 11.06
N GLN A 55 -0.09 -2.48 10.38
CA GLN A 55 -1.09 -3.30 9.70
C GLN A 55 -1.28 -2.85 8.26
N VAL A 56 -1.91 -3.69 7.45
CA VAL A 56 -2.47 -3.32 6.13
C VAL A 56 -3.99 -3.48 6.16
N GLY A 57 -4.66 -2.80 5.25
CA GLY A 57 -6.11 -2.67 5.25
C GLY A 57 -6.82 -3.41 4.12
N HIS A 58 -8.11 -3.72 4.33
CA HIS A 58 -9.07 -3.99 3.28
C HIS A 58 -10.32 -3.11 3.43
N TYR A 59 -10.87 -2.67 2.31
CA TYR A 59 -12.07 -1.84 2.25
C TYR A 59 -13.18 -2.61 1.53
N ASP A 60 -14.34 -2.68 2.18
CA ASP A 60 -15.52 -3.39 1.70
C ASP A 60 -16.74 -2.46 1.77
N ALA A 61 -17.33 -2.21 0.60
CA ALA A 61 -18.56 -1.45 0.43
C ALA A 61 -19.64 -2.30 -0.26
N SER A 62 -19.66 -3.60 0.02
CA SER A 62 -20.69 -4.51 -0.46
C SER A 62 -22.08 -4.07 0.02
N GLY A 63 -23.12 -4.44 -0.74
CA GLY A 63 -24.51 -4.10 -0.39
C GLY A 63 -24.91 -4.61 0.99
N VAL A 64 -24.35 -5.72 1.46
CA VAL A 64 -24.58 -6.26 2.82
C VAL A 64 -24.09 -5.29 3.89
N VAL A 65 -22.88 -4.76 3.73
CA VAL A 65 -22.27 -3.79 4.66
C VAL A 65 -23.00 -2.45 4.60
N LEU A 66 -23.23 -1.92 3.40
CA LEU A 66 -23.89 -0.63 3.23
C LEU A 66 -25.35 -0.65 3.73
N ASP A 67 -26.10 -1.72 3.45
CA ASP A 67 -27.45 -1.87 3.99
C ASP A 67 -27.40 -1.97 5.52
N PHE A 68 -26.51 -2.77 6.10
CA PHE A 68 -26.39 -2.85 7.57
C PHE A 68 -26.14 -1.48 8.19
N LEU A 69 -25.19 -0.71 7.66
CA LEU A 69 -24.81 0.60 8.20
C LEU A 69 -25.89 1.67 8.10
N ALA A 70 -26.80 1.56 7.13
CA ALA A 70 -27.89 2.51 6.97
C ALA A 70 -29.06 2.29 7.95
N ARG A 71 -29.05 1.22 8.76
CA ARG A 71 -30.20 0.75 9.54
C ARG A 71 -30.17 1.27 10.98
N SER A 72 -31.35 1.51 11.56
CA SER A 72 -31.46 2.12 12.90
C SER A 72 -30.81 1.31 14.02
N ARG A 73 -30.67 -0.01 13.87
CA ARG A 73 -30.09 -0.89 14.92
C ARG A 73 -28.64 -1.29 14.64
N HIS A 74 -27.97 -0.72 13.65
CA HIS A 74 -26.60 -1.12 13.30
C HIS A 74 -25.62 -0.96 14.47
N GLY A 75 -25.69 0.15 15.22
CA GLY A 75 -24.82 0.41 16.36
C GLY A 75 -25.05 -0.57 17.52
N GLU A 76 -26.31 -0.84 17.86
CA GLU A 76 -26.70 -1.83 18.87
C GLU A 76 -26.15 -3.23 18.51
N LEU A 77 -26.43 -3.68 17.28
CA LEU A 77 -26.05 -5.02 16.82
C LEU A 77 -24.53 -5.16 16.66
N ALA A 78 -23.85 -4.12 16.17
CA ALA A 78 -22.39 -4.10 16.09
C ALA A 78 -21.75 -4.23 17.48
N ALA A 79 -22.32 -3.59 18.51
CA ALA A 79 -21.81 -3.68 19.88
C ALA A 79 -21.95 -5.09 20.50
N LEU A 80 -22.92 -5.89 20.06
CA LEU A 80 -23.09 -7.28 20.50
C LEU A 80 -21.94 -8.19 20.02
N GLY A 81 -21.29 -7.81 18.92
CA GLY A 81 -20.08 -8.44 18.42
C GLY A 81 -20.33 -9.53 17.38
N THR A 82 -19.52 -10.58 17.44
CA THR A 82 -19.42 -11.61 16.39
C THR A 82 -20.17 -12.90 16.73
N SER A 83 -20.52 -13.69 15.71
CA SER A 83 -21.35 -14.90 15.82
C SER A 83 -20.63 -16.24 16.00
N CYS A 84 -19.31 -16.36 15.78
CA CYS A 84 -18.63 -17.67 15.73
C CYS A 84 -17.26 -17.63 16.42
N PRO A 85 -16.76 -18.74 17.01
CA PRO A 85 -15.42 -18.80 17.56
C PRO A 85 -14.30 -18.27 16.65
N ASP A 86 -14.32 -18.64 15.36
CA ASP A 86 -13.31 -18.20 14.39
C ASP A 86 -13.35 -16.69 14.12
N HIS A 87 -14.52 -16.07 14.28
CA HIS A 87 -14.67 -14.63 14.11
C HIS A 87 -13.95 -13.87 15.23
N PHE A 88 -14.03 -14.32 16.49
CA PHE A 88 -13.32 -13.66 17.60
C PHE A 88 -11.81 -13.54 17.37
N LEU A 89 -11.22 -14.56 16.75
CA LEU A 89 -9.79 -14.57 16.41
C LEU A 89 -9.41 -13.61 15.28
N ARG A 90 -10.38 -13.20 14.44
CA ARG A 90 -10.13 -12.45 13.19
C ARG A 90 -10.68 -11.04 13.21
N THR A 91 -11.78 -10.80 13.90
CA THR A 91 -12.51 -9.53 13.95
C THR A 91 -12.50 -8.90 15.34
N LYS A 92 -11.83 -9.53 16.32
CA LYS A 92 -11.94 -9.22 17.75
C LYS A 92 -13.38 -9.35 18.25
N VAL A 93 -13.60 -9.00 19.52
CA VAL A 93 -14.89 -9.13 20.22
C VAL A 93 -16.01 -8.33 19.54
N ARG A 94 -15.71 -7.11 19.07
CA ARG A 94 -16.66 -6.20 18.41
C ARG A 94 -15.90 -5.21 17.50
N PRO A 95 -16.53 -4.70 16.44
CA PRO A 95 -15.98 -3.62 15.63
C PRO A 95 -15.99 -2.28 16.38
N LEU A 96 -15.26 -1.30 15.84
CA LEU A 96 -15.47 0.12 16.11
C LEU A 96 -16.50 0.67 15.12
N VAL A 97 -17.40 1.54 15.58
CA VAL A 97 -18.40 2.20 14.71
C VAL A 97 -18.23 3.71 14.82
N LEU A 98 -18.10 4.39 13.68
CA LEU A 98 -18.15 5.85 13.63
C LEU A 98 -19.60 6.30 13.88
N ASP A 99 -19.78 7.26 14.77
CA ASP A 99 -21.07 7.79 15.21
C ASP A 99 -21.42 9.15 14.59
N LEU A 100 -20.94 9.39 13.35
CA LEU A 100 -21.22 10.58 12.56
C LEU A 100 -21.97 10.23 11.26
N VAL A 101 -22.67 11.22 10.73
CA VAL A 101 -23.33 11.13 9.43
C VAL A 101 -22.31 11.09 8.28
N PRO A 102 -22.64 10.47 7.12
CA PRO A 102 -21.71 10.24 6.03
C PRO A 102 -21.13 11.51 5.39
N ASP A 103 -21.88 12.62 5.43
CA ASP A 103 -21.54 13.91 4.84
C ASP A 103 -20.89 14.89 5.83
N ALA A 104 -20.60 14.45 7.06
CA ALA A 104 -19.87 15.24 8.04
C ALA A 104 -18.52 15.75 7.46
N PRO A 105 -18.01 16.92 7.91
CA PRO A 105 -16.70 17.42 7.49
C PRO A 105 -15.56 16.40 7.71
N LEU A 106 -14.55 16.38 6.83
CA LEU A 106 -13.47 15.37 6.90
C LEU A 106 -12.69 15.46 8.20
N ASP A 107 -12.31 16.68 8.59
CA ASP A 107 -11.59 16.99 9.81
C ASP A 107 -12.34 16.52 11.06
N GLU A 108 -13.65 16.73 11.13
CA GLU A 108 -14.49 16.21 12.22
C GLU A 108 -14.50 14.67 12.25
N VAL A 109 -14.62 14.02 11.09
CA VAL A 109 -14.57 12.55 11.01
C VAL A 109 -13.22 12.00 11.47
N LEU A 110 -12.11 12.60 11.03
CA LEU A 110 -10.77 12.14 11.41
C LEU A 110 -10.51 12.34 12.90
N ALA A 111 -10.89 13.49 13.46
CA ALA A 111 -10.77 13.76 14.89
C ALA A 111 -11.61 12.77 15.71
N ARG A 112 -12.85 12.50 15.27
CA ARG A 112 -13.73 11.56 15.96
C ARG A 112 -13.21 10.12 15.91
N LEU A 113 -12.64 9.69 14.78
CA LEU A 113 -12.01 8.37 14.67
C LEU A 113 -10.82 8.23 15.63
N GLU A 114 -10.00 9.28 15.79
CA GLU A 114 -8.88 9.28 16.74
C GLU A 114 -9.38 9.08 18.18
N GLU A 115 -10.43 9.80 18.59
CA GLU A 115 -11.06 9.62 19.91
C GLU A 115 -11.63 8.20 20.10
N LEU A 116 -12.38 7.70 19.12
CA LEU A 116 -13.03 6.39 19.20
C LEU A 116 -12.00 5.25 19.23
N VAL A 117 -10.90 5.35 18.49
CA VAL A 117 -9.83 4.34 18.52
C VAL A 117 -9.15 4.32 19.89
N LEU A 118 -8.94 5.48 20.52
CA LEU A 118 -8.39 5.56 21.87
C LEU A 118 -9.34 4.94 22.90
N ALA A 119 -10.64 5.27 22.82
CA ALA A 119 -11.67 4.69 23.69
C ALA A 119 -11.77 3.16 23.50
N TYR A 120 -11.76 2.69 22.25
CA TYR A 120 -11.79 1.26 21.93
C TYR A 120 -10.62 0.51 22.59
N ARG A 121 -9.40 1.06 22.53
CA ARG A 121 -8.22 0.45 23.18
C ARG A 121 -8.37 0.35 24.68
N GLN A 122 -8.91 1.40 25.32
CA GLN A 122 -9.15 1.40 26.77
C GLN A 122 -10.18 0.34 27.14
N ASP A 123 -11.29 0.28 26.42
CA ASP A 123 -12.34 -0.72 26.61
C ASP A 123 -11.82 -2.14 26.42
N TYR A 124 -11.01 -2.37 25.38
CA TYR A 124 -10.45 -3.68 25.07
C TYR A 124 -9.42 -4.13 26.12
N ARG A 125 -8.59 -3.22 26.64
CA ARG A 125 -7.70 -3.49 27.78
C ARG A 125 -8.50 -3.83 29.03
N GLY A 126 -9.55 -3.06 29.33
CA GLY A 126 -10.44 -3.35 30.45
C GLY A 126 -11.14 -4.71 30.31
N TYR A 127 -11.57 -5.08 29.11
CA TYR A 127 -12.10 -6.42 28.81
C TYR A 127 -11.06 -7.51 29.09
N TYR A 128 -9.82 -7.34 28.63
CA TYR A 128 -8.75 -8.29 28.90
C TYR A 128 -8.49 -8.42 30.40
N GLU A 129 -8.35 -7.31 31.12
CA GLU A 129 -8.07 -7.30 32.58
C GLU A 129 -9.18 -7.93 33.42
N ARG A 130 -10.46 -7.78 33.01
CA ARG A 130 -11.60 -8.39 33.71
C ARG A 130 -11.58 -9.92 33.69
N TYR A 131 -11.05 -10.53 32.63
CA TYR A 131 -11.17 -11.98 32.40
C TYR A 131 -9.83 -12.73 32.36
N ALA A 132 -8.71 -12.03 32.22
CA ALA A 132 -7.39 -12.64 32.24
C ALA A 132 -7.10 -13.29 33.60
N THR A 133 -6.45 -14.45 33.55
CA THR A 133 -5.98 -15.21 34.71
C THR A 133 -4.45 -15.31 34.65
N PRO A 134 -3.75 -15.74 35.72
CA PRO A 134 -2.30 -15.92 35.69
C PRO A 134 -1.79 -16.87 34.59
N GLY A 135 -2.65 -17.75 34.04
CA GLY A 135 -2.32 -18.66 32.94
C GLY A 135 -2.72 -18.15 31.55
N SER A 136 -3.33 -16.97 31.43
CA SER A 136 -3.79 -16.44 30.15
C SER A 136 -2.62 -15.99 29.27
N PRO A 137 -2.65 -16.22 27.94
CA PRO A 137 -1.71 -15.64 27.00
C PRO A 137 -1.73 -14.11 27.02
N PRO A 138 -0.61 -13.43 26.67
CA PRO A 138 -0.58 -11.97 26.63
C PRO A 138 -1.57 -11.38 25.62
N MET A 139 -2.05 -10.17 25.89
CA MET A 139 -2.95 -9.44 25.00
C MET A 139 -2.34 -9.26 23.60
N ARG A 140 -3.08 -9.63 22.55
CA ARG A 140 -2.65 -9.56 21.13
C ARG A 140 -2.94 -8.18 20.50
N GLY A 141 -2.54 -7.14 21.22
CA GLY A 141 -2.82 -5.74 20.90
C GLY A 141 -4.28 -5.30 21.13
N ALA A 142 -4.50 -4.00 21.25
CA ALA A 142 -5.80 -3.40 21.60
C ALA A 142 -6.49 -2.67 20.43
N ASP A 143 -5.86 -2.65 19.26
CA ASP A 143 -6.39 -1.97 18.07
C ASP A 143 -7.64 -2.66 17.50
N PRO A 144 -8.64 -1.92 16.99
CA PRO A 144 -9.80 -2.53 16.33
C PRO A 144 -9.39 -3.23 15.04
N ALA A 145 -9.90 -4.45 14.84
CA ALA A 145 -9.68 -5.21 13.60
C ALA A 145 -10.69 -4.83 12.50
N ILE A 146 -11.88 -4.36 12.90
CA ILE A 146 -12.97 -3.93 12.02
C ILE A 146 -13.41 -2.54 12.46
N VAL A 147 -13.54 -1.63 11.49
CA VAL A 147 -14.06 -0.28 11.67
C VAL A 147 -15.17 -0.05 10.66
N LEU A 148 -16.33 0.35 11.15
CA LEU A 148 -17.53 0.59 10.38
C LEU A 148 -17.80 2.09 10.28
N VAL A 149 -17.98 2.58 9.06
CA VAL A 149 -18.18 4.01 8.77
C VAL A 149 -19.49 4.18 8.00
N PRO A 150 -20.57 4.65 8.65
CA PRO A 150 -21.86 4.85 8.00
C PRO A 150 -21.77 5.63 6.69
N GLY A 151 -22.55 5.18 5.71
CA GLY A 151 -22.56 5.70 4.35
C GLY A 151 -21.29 5.50 3.51
N ILE A 152 -20.19 5.00 4.11
CA ILE A 152 -18.90 4.77 3.44
C ILE A 152 -18.61 3.28 3.26
N GLY A 153 -18.64 2.50 4.33
CA GLY A 153 -18.38 1.06 4.28
C GLY A 153 -17.61 0.56 5.49
N MET A 154 -16.93 -0.58 5.30
CA MET A 154 -16.15 -1.26 6.33
C MET A 154 -14.67 -1.25 5.97
N PHE A 155 -13.84 -1.00 6.98
CA PHE A 155 -12.39 -1.09 6.91
C PHE A 155 -11.93 -2.19 7.87
N SER A 156 -11.15 -3.13 7.37
CA SER A 156 -10.59 -4.22 8.18
C SER A 156 -9.07 -4.22 8.10
N PHE A 157 -8.41 -4.69 9.16
CA PHE A 157 -6.97 -4.60 9.31
C PHE A 157 -6.34 -5.93 9.68
N GLY A 158 -5.09 -6.13 9.26
CA GLY A 158 -4.33 -7.33 9.59
C GLY A 158 -2.85 -7.18 9.29
N ARG A 159 -2.07 -8.17 9.76
CA ARG A 159 -0.63 -8.28 9.52
C ARG A 159 -0.22 -8.52 8.05
N ASP A 160 -1.20 -8.86 7.23
CA ASP A 160 -1.09 -9.06 5.80
C ASP A 160 -2.48 -8.82 5.17
N LYS A 161 -2.51 -8.54 3.87
CA LYS A 161 -3.73 -8.12 3.19
C LYS A 161 -4.76 -9.25 3.11
N GLN A 162 -4.31 -10.49 3.01
CA GLN A 162 -5.20 -11.66 3.06
C GLN A 162 -5.93 -11.72 4.41
N THR A 163 -5.22 -11.56 5.52
CA THR A 163 -5.80 -11.52 6.87
C THR A 163 -6.79 -10.38 7.00
N ALA A 164 -6.47 -9.19 6.50
CA ALA A 164 -7.37 -8.05 6.50
C ALA A 164 -8.66 -8.34 5.69
N ARG A 165 -8.53 -8.87 4.46
CA ARG A 165 -9.68 -9.26 3.62
C ARG A 165 -10.52 -10.35 4.29
N VAL A 166 -9.89 -11.38 4.83
CA VAL A 166 -10.59 -12.49 5.50
C VAL A 166 -11.34 -11.98 6.74
N ALA A 167 -10.79 -11.02 7.49
CA ALA A 167 -11.51 -10.37 8.58
C ALA A 167 -12.79 -9.65 8.08
N SER A 168 -12.71 -8.99 6.91
CA SER A 168 -13.89 -8.41 6.23
C SER A 168 -14.94 -9.47 5.94
N GLU A 169 -14.54 -10.57 5.28
CA GLU A 169 -15.45 -11.66 4.89
C GLU A 169 -16.13 -12.31 6.10
N PHE A 170 -15.39 -12.51 7.19
CA PHE A 170 -15.96 -13.01 8.44
C PHE A 170 -16.96 -12.03 9.06
N TYR A 171 -16.69 -10.73 9.00
CA TYR A 171 -17.63 -9.74 9.51
C TYR A 171 -18.88 -9.60 8.63
N VAL A 172 -18.76 -9.72 7.30
CA VAL A 172 -19.90 -9.82 6.39
C VAL A 172 -20.78 -11.04 6.75
N ASN A 173 -20.16 -12.18 7.06
CA ASN A 173 -20.88 -13.35 7.56
C ASN A 173 -21.55 -13.08 8.92
N ALA A 174 -20.89 -12.35 9.83
CA ALA A 174 -21.51 -11.93 11.09
C ALA A 174 -22.76 -11.07 10.85
N ILE A 175 -22.72 -10.11 9.91
CA ILE A 175 -23.89 -9.34 9.49
C ILE A 175 -25.01 -10.26 9.00
N ASN A 176 -24.72 -11.24 8.14
CA ASN A 176 -25.74 -12.16 7.64
C ASN A 176 -26.34 -13.05 8.75
N VAL A 177 -25.53 -13.49 9.72
CA VAL A 177 -26.04 -14.22 10.89
C VAL A 177 -26.95 -13.33 11.74
N MET A 178 -26.54 -12.09 12.02
CA MET A 178 -27.39 -11.12 12.73
C MET A 178 -28.70 -10.90 11.96
N ARG A 179 -28.66 -10.81 10.63
CA ARG A 179 -29.83 -10.64 9.78
C ARG A 179 -30.82 -11.78 9.93
N GLY A 180 -30.34 -13.03 9.79
CA GLY A 180 -31.18 -14.22 9.93
C GLY A 180 -31.77 -14.37 11.33
N ALA A 181 -30.97 -14.09 12.36
CA ALA A 181 -31.44 -14.14 13.76
C ALA A 181 -32.51 -13.10 14.05
N GLU A 182 -32.29 -11.84 13.65
CA GLU A 182 -33.25 -10.74 13.86
C GLU A 182 -34.48 -10.82 12.95
N ALA A 183 -34.40 -11.54 11.83
CA ALA A 183 -35.55 -11.80 10.96
C ALA A 183 -36.57 -12.72 11.64
N LEU A 184 -36.11 -13.73 12.39
CA LEU A 184 -36.99 -14.71 13.04
C LEU A 184 -37.26 -14.40 14.52
N SER A 185 -36.27 -13.89 15.24
CA SER A 185 -36.33 -13.61 16.68
C SER A 185 -35.37 -12.46 17.02
N HIS A 186 -34.31 -12.72 17.76
CA HIS A 186 -33.29 -11.76 18.16
C HIS A 186 -31.90 -12.41 18.19
N TYR A 187 -30.87 -11.63 17.85
CA TYR A 187 -29.48 -12.04 17.94
C TYR A 187 -29.02 -11.94 19.40
N VAL A 188 -28.54 -13.05 19.95
CA VAL A 188 -28.04 -13.13 21.33
C VAL A 188 -26.60 -13.65 21.28
N PRO A 189 -25.59 -12.82 21.61
CA PRO A 189 -24.21 -13.29 21.69
C PRO A 189 -23.99 -14.11 22.97
N ILE A 190 -22.92 -14.91 22.99
CA ILE A 190 -22.42 -15.54 24.22
C ILE A 190 -21.88 -14.48 25.20
N ASP A 191 -21.76 -14.85 26.48
CA ASP A 191 -21.22 -13.97 27.52
C ASP A 191 -19.76 -13.54 27.24
N GLU A 192 -19.36 -12.34 27.70
CA GLU A 192 -18.00 -11.82 27.49
C GLU A 192 -16.91 -12.77 28.01
N SER A 193 -17.14 -13.47 29.13
CA SER A 193 -16.21 -14.46 29.65
C SER A 193 -16.00 -15.61 28.67
N GLU A 194 -17.04 -16.05 27.97
CA GLU A 194 -16.96 -17.09 26.96
C GLU A 194 -16.19 -16.62 25.72
N LYS A 195 -16.44 -15.37 25.29
CA LYS A 195 -15.68 -14.73 24.21
C LYS A 195 -14.18 -14.71 24.54
N PHE A 196 -13.82 -14.36 25.78
CA PHE A 196 -12.43 -14.32 26.25
C PHE A 196 -11.78 -15.71 26.21
N ARG A 197 -12.47 -16.75 26.71
CA ARG A 197 -11.96 -18.12 26.69
C ARG A 197 -11.65 -18.62 25.27
N ILE A 198 -12.45 -18.21 24.30
CA ILE A 198 -12.26 -18.57 22.89
C ILE A 198 -11.09 -17.79 22.28
N GLU A 199 -11.08 -16.46 22.44
CA GLU A 199 -10.07 -15.57 21.85
C GLU A 199 -8.65 -15.88 22.36
N TYR A 200 -8.54 -16.21 23.64
CA TYR A 200 -7.27 -16.51 24.33
C TYR A 200 -7.04 -18.00 24.55
N TRP A 201 -7.64 -18.86 23.72
CA TRP A 201 -7.47 -20.31 23.82
C TRP A 201 -6.01 -20.73 23.55
N GLU A 202 -5.45 -21.55 24.45
CA GLU A 202 -4.03 -21.92 24.47
C GLU A 202 -3.56 -22.66 23.21
N LEU A 203 -4.42 -23.50 22.60
CA LEU A 203 -4.05 -24.20 21.36
C LEU A 203 -3.84 -23.23 20.18
N GLU A 204 -4.61 -22.14 20.14
CA GLU A 204 -4.44 -21.11 19.12
C GLU A 204 -3.14 -20.33 19.35
N GLU A 205 -2.81 -20.06 20.61
CA GLU A 205 -1.53 -19.45 20.99
C GLU A 205 -0.33 -20.30 20.53
N GLN A 206 -0.43 -21.64 20.66
CA GLN A 206 0.62 -22.54 20.17
C GLN A 206 0.78 -22.48 18.64
N LYS A 207 -0.32 -22.29 17.87
CA LYS A 207 -0.23 -22.11 16.42
C LYS A 207 0.47 -20.80 16.06
N LEU A 208 0.10 -19.71 16.74
CA LEU A 208 0.69 -18.39 16.51
C LEU A 208 2.20 -18.39 16.83
N ARG A 209 2.62 -19.05 17.91
CA ARG A 209 4.05 -19.19 18.26
C ARG A 209 4.88 -20.00 17.26
N ARG A 210 4.25 -20.90 16.50
CA ARG A 210 4.91 -21.71 15.46
C ARG A 210 5.01 -20.99 14.13
N MET A 211 4.40 -19.81 14.00
CA MET A 211 4.45 -19.07 12.75
C MET A 211 5.87 -18.56 12.47
N PRO A 212 6.30 -18.55 11.20
CA PRO A 212 7.58 -17.96 10.84
C PRO A 212 7.57 -16.47 11.18
N ALA A 213 8.75 -15.93 11.46
CA ALA A 213 8.91 -14.48 11.62
C ALA A 213 8.39 -13.74 10.36
N PRO A 214 7.77 -12.56 10.53
CA PRO A 214 7.31 -11.78 9.39
C PRO A 214 8.49 -11.41 8.49
N ARG A 215 8.24 -11.37 7.18
CA ARG A 215 9.25 -10.91 6.22
C ARG A 215 9.60 -9.44 6.46
N PRO A 216 10.78 -8.96 6.03
CA PRO A 216 11.28 -7.62 6.40
C PRO A 216 10.34 -6.47 6.03
N LEU A 217 9.61 -6.58 4.91
CA LEU A 217 8.66 -5.59 4.42
C LEU A 217 7.21 -6.00 4.60
N ALA A 218 6.93 -7.01 5.43
CA ALA A 218 5.56 -7.33 5.82
C ALA A 218 4.87 -6.04 6.32
N THR A 219 3.60 -5.86 5.94
CA THR A 219 2.76 -4.69 6.25
C THR A 219 3.16 -3.38 5.57
N ARG A 220 4.20 -3.36 4.71
CA ARG A 220 4.54 -2.18 3.90
C ARG A 220 3.73 -2.18 2.61
N VAL A 221 3.27 -1.00 2.18
CA VAL A 221 2.64 -0.79 0.88
C VAL A 221 3.58 0.03 -0.02
N ALA A 222 3.97 -0.54 -1.15
CA ALA A 222 4.90 0.05 -2.09
C ALA A 222 4.22 0.47 -3.40
N LEU A 223 4.39 1.73 -3.80
CA LEU A 223 4.03 2.23 -5.14
C LEU A 223 5.30 2.37 -5.98
N VAL A 224 5.39 1.62 -7.09
CA VAL A 224 6.57 1.64 -7.97
C VAL A 224 6.16 2.17 -9.34
N THR A 225 6.70 3.32 -9.75
CA THR A 225 6.38 3.94 -11.05
C THR A 225 7.27 3.41 -12.17
N GLY A 226 6.77 3.32 -13.40
CA GLY A 226 7.48 2.69 -14.51
C GLY A 226 7.74 1.18 -14.26
N ALA A 227 6.82 0.52 -13.56
CA ALA A 227 7.00 -0.84 -13.08
C ALA A 227 6.49 -1.94 -14.02
N GLY A 228 6.00 -1.58 -15.21
CA GLY A 228 5.62 -2.55 -16.24
C GLY A 228 6.80 -3.27 -16.90
N SER A 229 8.04 -2.78 -16.69
CA SER A 229 9.25 -3.41 -17.25
C SER A 229 10.52 -3.12 -16.44
N GLY A 230 11.63 -3.77 -16.81
CA GLY A 230 12.98 -3.45 -16.36
C GLY A 230 13.18 -3.33 -14.86
N ILE A 231 13.87 -2.26 -14.45
CA ILE A 231 14.22 -1.97 -13.06
C ILE A 231 12.97 -1.88 -12.18
N GLY A 232 11.91 -1.23 -12.66
CA GLY A 232 10.65 -1.09 -11.93
C GLY A 232 10.01 -2.44 -11.67
N ALA A 233 9.87 -3.28 -12.70
CA ALA A 233 9.31 -4.62 -12.56
C ALA A 233 10.16 -5.53 -11.65
N ALA A 234 11.49 -5.48 -11.77
CA ALA A 234 12.39 -6.22 -10.88
C ALA A 234 12.28 -5.73 -9.41
N THR A 235 12.14 -4.42 -9.20
CA THR A 235 11.94 -3.82 -7.88
C THR A 235 10.60 -4.24 -7.29
N ALA A 236 9.50 -4.15 -8.05
CA ALA A 236 8.18 -4.61 -7.62
C ALA A 236 8.21 -6.09 -7.18
N ARG A 237 8.77 -6.97 -8.01
CA ARG A 237 8.93 -8.40 -7.66
C ARG A 237 9.80 -8.60 -6.42
N ARG A 238 10.90 -7.84 -6.26
CA ARG A 238 11.76 -7.94 -5.08
C ARG A 238 11.03 -7.52 -3.81
N LEU A 239 10.34 -6.38 -3.80
CA LEU A 239 9.63 -5.87 -2.63
C LEU A 239 8.50 -6.81 -2.20
N ALA A 240 7.75 -7.36 -3.16
CA ALA A 240 6.70 -8.34 -2.88
C ALA A 240 7.25 -9.66 -2.29
N ARG A 241 8.40 -10.14 -2.81
CA ARG A 241 9.09 -11.31 -2.23
C ARG A 241 9.48 -11.07 -0.77
N GLU A 242 9.76 -9.83 -0.39
CA GLU A 242 10.11 -9.45 0.99
C GLU A 242 8.89 -9.07 1.84
N GLY A 243 7.67 -9.28 1.34
CA GLY A 243 6.42 -9.20 2.08
C GLY A 243 5.62 -7.90 1.92
N ALA A 244 6.07 -6.96 1.07
CA ALA A 244 5.30 -5.75 0.79
C ALA A 244 4.07 -6.07 -0.07
N CYS A 245 2.99 -5.31 0.14
CA CYS A 245 1.93 -5.16 -0.86
C CYS A 245 2.42 -4.17 -1.92
N VAL A 246 2.27 -4.47 -3.22
CA VAL A 246 2.88 -3.69 -4.29
C VAL A 246 1.84 -3.17 -5.29
N VAL A 247 1.86 -1.87 -5.54
CA VAL A 247 1.15 -1.24 -6.65
C VAL A 247 2.12 -1.00 -7.79
N VAL A 248 1.90 -1.72 -8.87
CA VAL A 248 2.65 -1.61 -10.13
C VAL A 248 2.03 -0.48 -10.94
N ALA A 249 2.72 0.65 -10.99
CA ALA A 249 2.27 1.84 -11.71
C ALA A 249 3.06 2.02 -13.01
N ASP A 250 2.37 2.08 -14.14
CA ASP A 250 2.99 2.37 -15.43
C ASP A 250 2.01 3.10 -16.36
N ARG A 251 2.54 3.81 -17.35
CA ARG A 251 1.72 4.38 -18.43
C ARG A 251 1.13 3.26 -19.32
N ASP A 252 1.87 2.17 -19.47
CA ASP A 252 1.36 0.97 -20.14
C ASP A 252 0.62 0.09 -19.13
N GLY A 253 -0.71 0.27 -19.08
CA GLY A 253 -1.58 -0.46 -18.16
C GLY A 253 -1.50 -1.98 -18.34
N ALA A 254 -1.41 -2.47 -19.57
CA ALA A 254 -1.34 -3.91 -19.84
C ALA A 254 -0.02 -4.50 -19.33
N ALA A 255 1.09 -3.78 -19.48
CA ALA A 255 2.37 -4.19 -18.90
C ALA A 255 2.33 -4.19 -17.36
N ALA A 256 1.71 -3.19 -16.75
CA ALA A 256 1.53 -3.13 -15.29
C ALA A 256 0.68 -4.31 -14.77
N GLU A 257 -0.43 -4.61 -15.43
CA GLU A 257 -1.30 -5.76 -15.12
C GLU A 257 -0.54 -7.09 -15.23
N GLY A 258 0.23 -7.27 -16.31
CA GLY A 258 1.06 -8.46 -16.50
C GLY A 258 2.05 -8.68 -15.35
N VAL A 259 2.78 -7.63 -14.95
CA VAL A 259 3.73 -7.72 -13.82
C VAL A 259 3.02 -7.97 -12.49
N ALA A 260 1.88 -7.32 -12.23
CA ALA A 260 1.11 -7.56 -11.00
C ALA A 260 0.61 -9.01 -10.92
N ALA A 261 0.10 -9.56 -12.02
CA ALA A 261 -0.35 -10.95 -12.10
C ALA A 261 0.78 -11.97 -11.88
N GLU A 262 1.99 -11.68 -12.36
CA GLU A 262 3.18 -12.50 -12.09
C GLU A 262 3.61 -12.47 -10.61
N ILE A 263 3.39 -11.34 -9.92
CA ILE A 263 3.76 -11.17 -8.52
C ILE A 263 2.83 -11.99 -7.61
N GLY A 264 1.52 -11.94 -7.85
CA GLY A 264 0.56 -12.68 -7.04
C GLY A 264 -0.89 -12.26 -7.24
N SER A 265 -1.74 -12.61 -6.27
CA SER A 265 -3.14 -12.20 -6.25
C SER A 265 -3.28 -10.70 -5.91
N ALA A 266 -4.51 -10.20 -5.96
CA ALA A 266 -4.87 -8.86 -5.48
C ALA A 266 -4.55 -8.63 -3.98
N ASP A 267 -4.30 -9.70 -3.21
CA ASP A 267 -3.83 -9.58 -1.82
C ASP A 267 -2.32 -9.25 -1.73
N VAL A 268 -1.58 -9.29 -2.84
CA VAL A 268 -0.13 -9.02 -2.86
C VAL A 268 0.21 -7.89 -3.81
N ALA A 269 -0.41 -7.86 -4.99
CA ALA A 269 -0.12 -6.86 -6.01
C ALA A 269 -1.37 -6.35 -6.73
N GLY A 270 -1.37 -5.06 -7.03
CA GLY A 270 -2.34 -4.40 -7.90
C GLY A 270 -1.63 -3.62 -9.00
N ALA A 271 -2.32 -3.34 -10.10
CA ALA A 271 -1.82 -2.53 -11.20
C ALA A 271 -2.61 -1.22 -11.31
N VAL A 272 -1.92 -0.15 -11.70
CA VAL A 272 -2.54 1.15 -12.00
C VAL A 272 -1.91 1.74 -13.25
N THR A 273 -2.76 2.20 -14.18
CA THR A 273 -2.31 2.99 -15.33
C THR A 273 -2.10 4.44 -14.89
N VAL A 274 -0.90 4.98 -15.09
CA VAL A 274 -0.57 6.36 -14.70
C VAL A 274 0.52 6.95 -15.58
N ASP A 275 0.24 8.10 -16.19
CA ASP A 275 1.25 9.01 -16.71
C ASP A 275 1.74 9.95 -15.59
N VAL A 276 3.01 9.80 -15.20
CA VAL A 276 3.63 10.62 -14.14
C VAL A 276 3.74 12.11 -14.50
N ARG A 277 3.29 12.55 -15.67
CA ARG A 277 3.17 13.97 -16.03
C ARG A 277 1.83 14.57 -15.62
N SER A 278 0.82 13.73 -15.36
CA SER A 278 -0.55 14.11 -15.03
C SER A 278 -0.74 14.13 -13.51
N GLU A 279 -1.05 15.30 -12.95
CA GLU A 279 -1.26 15.44 -11.50
C GLU A 279 -2.49 14.65 -11.03
N ASP A 280 -3.56 14.64 -11.84
CA ASP A 280 -4.80 13.93 -11.52
C ASP A 280 -4.61 12.42 -11.55
N GLU A 281 -3.86 11.89 -12.52
CA GLU A 281 -3.58 10.44 -12.59
C GLU A 281 -2.66 9.99 -11.45
N ILE A 282 -1.69 10.82 -11.04
CA ILE A 282 -0.85 10.54 -9.87
C ILE A 282 -1.70 10.49 -8.60
N ALA A 283 -2.56 11.49 -8.40
CA ALA A 283 -3.46 11.53 -7.25
C ALA A 283 -4.39 10.30 -7.23
N GLU A 284 -4.91 9.90 -8.39
CA GLU A 284 -5.72 8.69 -8.51
C GLU A 284 -4.93 7.41 -8.23
N ALA A 285 -3.68 7.31 -8.68
CA ALA A 285 -2.83 6.16 -8.39
C ALA A 285 -2.53 6.01 -6.88
N VAL A 286 -2.30 7.13 -6.19
CA VAL A 286 -2.14 7.16 -4.73
C VAL A 286 -3.44 6.77 -4.02
N ARG A 287 -4.60 7.28 -4.48
CA ARG A 287 -5.93 6.87 -3.96
C ARG A 287 -6.20 5.38 -4.18
N SER A 288 -5.88 4.86 -5.35
CA SER A 288 -6.04 3.45 -5.69
C SER A 288 -5.19 2.56 -4.78
N ALA A 289 -3.94 2.95 -4.49
CA ALA A 289 -3.10 2.27 -3.52
C ALA A 289 -3.70 2.29 -2.09
N ALA A 290 -4.24 3.45 -1.68
CA ALA A 290 -4.91 3.61 -0.40
C ALA A 290 -6.15 2.70 -0.27
N LEU A 291 -7.01 2.66 -1.29
CA LEU A 291 -8.18 1.78 -1.29
C LEU A 291 -7.80 0.30 -1.33
N ALA A 292 -6.74 -0.05 -2.08
CA ALA A 292 -6.29 -1.43 -2.23
C ALA A 292 -5.64 -1.98 -0.95
N PHE A 293 -4.84 -1.19 -0.22
CA PHE A 293 -4.02 -1.73 0.88
C PHE A 293 -4.04 -0.89 2.17
N GLY A 294 -4.80 0.20 2.20
CA GLY A 294 -4.95 1.09 3.34
C GLY A 294 -3.97 2.27 3.37
N GLY A 295 -3.06 2.41 2.40
CA GLY A 295 -2.16 3.56 2.32
C GLY A 295 -0.93 3.32 1.44
N VAL A 296 0.14 4.11 1.63
CA VAL A 296 1.43 4.01 0.93
C VAL A 296 2.56 4.29 1.91
N ASP A 297 3.52 3.38 2.04
CA ASP A 297 4.66 3.53 2.95
C ASP A 297 6.00 3.60 2.21
N LEU A 298 6.02 3.18 0.96
CA LEU A 298 7.21 3.15 0.12
C LEU A 298 6.86 3.64 -1.28
N VAL A 299 7.58 4.62 -1.78
CA VAL A 299 7.53 5.03 -3.19
C VAL A 299 8.86 4.76 -3.84
N VAL A 300 8.84 4.13 -5.02
CA VAL A 300 10.00 4.03 -5.89
C VAL A 300 9.74 4.84 -7.15
N ASN A 301 10.35 6.02 -7.21
CA ASN A 301 10.36 6.88 -8.38
C ASN A 301 11.31 6.30 -9.43
N ASN A 302 10.79 5.40 -10.26
CA ASN A 302 11.55 4.70 -11.29
C ASN A 302 11.18 5.13 -12.72
N ALA A 303 9.97 5.65 -12.95
CA ALA A 303 9.55 6.10 -14.28
C ALA A 303 10.59 7.04 -14.93
N GLY A 304 10.95 6.73 -16.18
CA GLY A 304 11.99 7.47 -16.88
C GLY A 304 12.19 6.98 -18.32
N LEU A 305 12.85 7.82 -19.10
CA LEU A 305 13.21 7.57 -20.49
C LEU A 305 14.54 8.25 -20.81
N SER A 306 15.13 7.92 -21.95
CA SER A 306 16.37 8.54 -22.40
C SER A 306 16.30 8.87 -23.88
N ILE A 307 16.56 10.12 -24.22
CA ILE A 307 16.77 10.58 -25.59
C ILE A 307 18.19 11.14 -25.66
N SER A 308 19.05 10.49 -26.44
CA SER A 308 20.45 10.90 -26.61
C SER A 308 20.62 11.69 -27.90
N LYS A 309 20.86 13.00 -27.76
CA LYS A 309 21.13 13.93 -28.86
C LYS A 309 22.22 14.92 -28.45
N SER A 310 22.95 15.45 -29.44
CA SER A 310 23.91 16.52 -29.19
C SER A 310 23.19 17.80 -28.72
N LEU A 311 23.93 18.76 -28.17
CA LEU A 311 23.34 20.02 -27.70
C LEU A 311 22.55 20.74 -28.81
N VAL A 312 23.11 20.79 -30.01
CA VAL A 312 22.52 21.53 -31.15
C VAL A 312 21.34 20.81 -31.81
N GLU A 313 21.20 19.50 -31.58
CA GLU A 313 20.08 18.69 -32.10
C GLU A 313 18.98 18.42 -31.07
N THR A 314 19.24 18.71 -29.79
CA THR A 314 18.25 18.55 -28.73
C THR A 314 17.17 19.60 -28.89
N THR A 315 15.96 19.18 -29.24
CA THR A 315 14.83 20.11 -29.38
C THR A 315 14.21 20.43 -28.02
N MET A 316 13.45 21.51 -27.94
CA MET A 316 12.66 21.82 -26.73
C MET A 316 11.68 20.69 -26.37
N GLN A 317 11.09 20.04 -27.37
CA GLN A 317 10.22 18.89 -27.13
C GLN A 317 10.97 17.72 -26.48
N ASP A 318 12.19 17.41 -26.94
CA ASP A 318 13.04 16.37 -26.31
C ASP A 318 13.41 16.73 -24.87
N TRP A 319 13.70 18.02 -24.63
CA TRP A 319 14.03 18.55 -23.31
C TRP A 319 12.83 18.46 -22.36
N ASP A 320 11.70 19.02 -22.76
CA ASP A 320 10.47 19.10 -21.97
C ASP A 320 9.89 17.71 -21.71
N HIS A 321 9.99 16.79 -22.66
CA HIS A 321 9.53 15.42 -22.46
C HIS A 321 10.35 14.70 -21.38
N GLN A 322 11.68 14.81 -21.43
CA GLN A 322 12.57 14.18 -20.45
C GLN A 322 12.42 14.80 -19.05
N HIS A 323 12.38 16.12 -18.95
CA HIS A 323 12.20 16.82 -17.67
C HIS A 323 10.78 16.63 -17.12
N GLY A 324 9.76 16.61 -17.99
CA GLY A 324 8.38 16.38 -17.63
C GLY A 324 8.18 15.01 -16.97
N VAL A 325 8.77 13.95 -17.54
CA VAL A 325 8.67 12.60 -16.97
C VAL A 325 9.56 12.41 -15.75
N MET A 326 10.85 12.77 -15.84
CA MET A 326 11.82 12.43 -14.79
C MET A 326 11.83 13.48 -13.66
N ALA A 327 12.11 14.74 -13.95
CA ALA A 327 12.25 15.77 -12.93
C ALA A 327 10.90 16.14 -12.31
N ARG A 328 9.99 16.72 -13.12
CA ARG A 328 8.65 17.13 -12.66
C ARG A 328 7.82 15.94 -12.21
N GLY A 329 7.81 14.85 -12.98
CA GLY A 329 6.99 13.70 -12.65
C GLY A 329 7.35 13.04 -11.32
N SER A 330 8.64 12.83 -11.05
CA SER A 330 9.05 12.27 -9.74
C SER A 330 8.78 13.20 -8.56
N PHE A 331 8.91 14.52 -8.75
CA PHE A 331 8.49 15.52 -7.77
C PHE A 331 7.00 15.39 -7.44
N LEU A 332 6.14 15.32 -8.46
CA LEU A 332 4.68 15.23 -8.26
C LEU A 332 4.29 13.94 -7.53
N VAL A 333 4.88 12.81 -7.93
CA VAL A 333 4.65 11.52 -7.25
C VAL A 333 5.11 11.60 -5.79
N ALA A 334 6.28 12.16 -5.51
CA ALA A 334 6.77 12.34 -4.14
C ALA A 334 5.87 13.27 -3.32
N ARG A 335 5.38 14.37 -3.91
CA ARG A 335 4.47 15.33 -3.27
C ARG A 335 3.16 14.67 -2.83
N GLU A 336 2.48 13.96 -3.74
CA GLU A 336 1.20 13.32 -3.40
C GLU A 336 1.37 12.16 -2.41
N ALA A 337 2.46 11.37 -2.55
CA ALA A 337 2.76 10.33 -1.59
C ALA A 337 3.12 10.88 -0.20
N ALA A 338 3.89 11.98 -0.12
CA ALA A 338 4.25 12.62 1.14
C ALA A 338 3.03 13.14 1.90
N LYS A 339 2.07 13.79 1.21
CA LYS A 339 0.79 14.20 1.83
C LYS A 339 0.09 13.02 2.52
N LEU A 340 0.03 11.88 1.84
CA LEU A 340 -0.60 10.68 2.38
C LEU A 340 0.23 10.04 3.52
N MET A 341 1.56 9.97 3.40
CA MET A 341 2.45 9.47 4.46
C MET A 341 2.38 10.31 5.73
N ILE A 342 2.32 11.65 5.60
CA ILE A 342 2.15 12.57 6.73
C ILE A 342 0.79 12.33 7.41
N ALA A 343 -0.28 12.18 6.64
CA ALA A 343 -1.61 11.89 7.17
C ALA A 343 -1.68 10.54 7.90
N GLN A 344 -0.97 9.52 7.43
CA GLN A 344 -0.87 8.20 8.09
C GLN A 344 -0.09 8.25 9.42
N ARG A 345 0.87 9.16 9.57
CA ARG A 345 1.76 9.23 10.75
C ARG A 345 2.55 7.92 11.02
N LEU A 346 2.90 7.18 9.96
CA LEU A 346 3.68 5.93 10.04
C LEU A 346 5.13 6.08 9.54
N GLY A 347 5.54 7.31 9.19
CA GLY A 347 6.77 7.55 8.45
C GLY A 347 6.69 7.02 7.02
N GLY A 348 7.83 6.75 6.41
CA GLY A 348 7.86 6.17 5.07
C GLY A 348 9.23 6.20 4.41
N ASP A 349 9.28 5.71 3.19
CA ASP A 349 10.48 5.68 2.35
C ASP A 349 10.15 6.17 0.94
N ILE A 350 10.95 7.08 0.42
CA ILE A 350 10.91 7.49 -0.99
C ILE A 350 12.28 7.20 -1.60
N VAL A 351 12.31 6.38 -2.65
CA VAL A 351 13.54 5.98 -3.34
C VAL A 351 13.50 6.46 -4.78
N TYR A 352 14.51 7.23 -5.18
CA TYR A 352 14.67 7.66 -6.56
C TYR A 352 15.59 6.71 -7.32
N ILE A 353 15.16 6.21 -8.48
CA ILE A 353 16.08 5.59 -9.44
C ILE A 353 16.63 6.68 -10.32
N VAL A 354 17.85 7.11 -9.99
CA VAL A 354 18.52 8.22 -10.66
C VAL A 354 19.33 7.65 -11.84
N SER A 355 20.62 7.97 -11.94
CA SER A 355 21.55 7.51 -12.96
C SER A 355 22.95 7.98 -12.58
N LYS A 356 23.97 7.25 -12.99
CA LYS A 356 25.35 7.78 -12.98
C LYS A 356 25.48 9.13 -13.72
N ASN A 357 24.66 9.38 -14.74
CA ASN A 357 24.72 10.64 -15.51
C ASN A 357 24.27 11.88 -14.71
N ALA A 358 23.77 11.70 -13.48
CA ALA A 358 23.56 12.81 -12.55
C ALA A 358 24.88 13.45 -12.08
N VAL A 359 25.99 12.71 -12.14
CA VAL A 359 27.33 13.18 -11.73
C VAL A 359 28.35 13.07 -12.85
N PHE A 360 28.23 12.06 -13.71
CA PHE A 360 29.12 11.88 -14.85
C PHE A 360 28.58 12.63 -16.08
N ALA A 361 29.42 13.47 -16.69
CA ALA A 361 29.11 14.19 -17.92
C ALA A 361 29.18 13.25 -19.14
N GLY A 362 28.12 12.45 -19.33
CA GLY A 362 27.99 11.59 -20.51
C GLY A 362 27.78 12.41 -21.79
N PRO A 363 28.48 12.11 -22.91
CA PRO A 363 28.30 12.84 -24.16
C PRO A 363 26.88 12.67 -24.70
N ASN A 364 26.36 13.70 -25.37
CA ASN A 364 25.03 13.72 -26.03
C ASN A 364 23.86 13.37 -25.11
N ASN A 365 23.91 13.81 -23.85
CA ASN A 365 22.89 13.50 -22.83
C ASN A 365 22.55 14.74 -21.97
N VAL A 366 22.61 15.96 -22.52
CA VAL A 366 22.44 17.19 -21.73
C VAL A 366 21.07 17.23 -21.02
N ALA A 367 19.98 16.93 -21.72
CA ALA A 367 18.64 16.93 -21.14
C ALA A 367 18.44 15.78 -20.14
N TYR A 368 18.91 14.58 -20.47
CA TYR A 368 18.82 13.41 -19.58
C TYR A 368 19.64 13.59 -18.30
N GLY A 369 20.90 13.99 -18.43
CA GLY A 369 21.82 14.22 -17.32
C GLY A 369 21.33 15.34 -16.41
N ALA A 370 20.82 16.45 -16.97
CA ALA A 370 20.22 17.53 -16.20
C ALA A 370 19.01 17.05 -15.40
N ALA A 371 18.06 16.34 -16.02
CA ALA A 371 16.89 15.80 -15.32
C ALA A 371 17.28 14.79 -14.22
N LYS A 372 18.31 13.97 -14.44
CA LYS A 372 18.83 13.03 -13.42
C LYS A 372 19.59 13.75 -12.31
N ALA A 373 20.33 14.81 -12.60
CA ALA A 373 20.97 15.65 -11.59
C ALA A 373 19.94 16.36 -10.71
N ASP A 374 18.83 16.83 -11.31
CA ASP A 374 17.69 17.38 -10.59
C ASP A 374 17.09 16.34 -9.63
N GLN A 375 16.76 15.13 -10.09
CA GLN A 375 16.30 14.04 -9.22
C GLN A 375 17.29 13.73 -8.07
N ALA A 376 18.59 13.71 -8.35
CA ALA A 376 19.63 13.50 -7.34
C ALA A 376 19.67 14.62 -6.29
N HIS A 377 19.31 15.85 -6.67
CA HIS A 377 19.22 16.97 -5.74
C HIS A 377 17.90 16.95 -4.96
N GLN A 378 16.78 16.59 -5.60
CA GLN A 378 15.49 16.37 -4.94
C GLN A 378 15.61 15.36 -3.78
N VAL A 379 16.39 14.28 -3.93
CA VAL A 379 16.66 13.33 -2.84
C VAL A 379 17.15 14.02 -1.57
N ARG A 380 18.08 14.96 -1.69
CA ARG A 380 18.67 15.66 -0.52
C ARG A 380 17.71 16.69 0.06
N LEU A 381 17.03 17.46 -0.80
CA LEU A 381 16.07 18.48 -0.37
C LEU A 381 14.88 17.84 0.37
N LEU A 382 14.28 16.81 -0.22
CA LEU A 382 13.15 16.11 0.37
C LEU A 382 13.55 15.31 1.62
N ALA A 383 14.78 14.77 1.69
CA ALA A 383 15.27 14.14 2.91
C ALA A 383 15.36 15.13 4.08
N ALA A 384 15.76 16.38 3.82
CA ALA A 384 15.84 17.43 4.83
C ALA A 384 14.44 17.90 5.28
N GLU A 385 13.51 18.04 4.33
CA GLU A 385 12.13 18.50 4.60
C GLU A 385 11.28 17.43 5.29
N LEU A 386 11.27 16.21 4.77
CA LEU A 386 10.35 15.16 5.23
C LEU A 386 10.85 14.38 6.46
N GLY A 387 12.09 14.65 6.89
CA GLY A 387 12.72 13.96 8.02
C GLY A 387 11.95 14.14 9.33
N GLU A 388 11.32 15.30 9.56
CA GLU A 388 10.51 15.55 10.77
C GLU A 388 9.26 14.66 10.86
N HIS A 389 8.81 14.13 9.71
CA HIS A 389 7.68 13.20 9.61
C HIS A 389 8.12 11.73 9.63
N GLY A 390 9.41 11.45 9.85
CA GLY A 390 9.96 10.09 9.80
C GLY A 390 9.96 9.48 8.40
N ILE A 391 9.89 10.31 7.34
CA ILE A 391 9.95 9.86 5.95
C ILE A 391 11.39 10.02 5.46
N ARG A 392 12.01 8.91 5.07
CA ARG A 392 13.38 8.90 4.54
C ARG A 392 13.35 9.02 3.03
N VAL A 393 14.29 9.77 2.46
CA VAL A 393 14.41 9.92 1.01
C VAL A 393 15.82 9.56 0.60
N ASN A 394 15.96 8.53 -0.24
CA ASN A 394 17.25 8.06 -0.73
C ASN A 394 17.19 7.84 -2.25
N GLY A 395 18.31 7.52 -2.87
CA GLY A 395 18.34 7.19 -4.29
C GLY A 395 19.36 6.12 -4.64
N VAL A 396 19.17 5.54 -5.80
CA VAL A 396 20.05 4.54 -6.40
C VAL A 396 20.52 5.07 -7.75
N ASN A 397 21.84 5.00 -7.98
CA ASN A 397 22.49 5.48 -9.19
C ASN A 397 23.00 4.30 -10.03
N PRO A 398 22.17 3.73 -10.92
CA PRO A 398 22.61 2.64 -11.78
C PRO A 398 23.45 3.11 -12.98
N ASP A 399 24.25 2.20 -13.55
CA ASP A 399 24.88 2.33 -14.87
C ASP A 399 24.47 1.19 -15.81
N GLY A 400 24.34 1.49 -17.11
CA GLY A 400 24.38 0.49 -18.17
C GLY A 400 23.40 -0.68 -18.07
N VAL A 401 22.21 -0.51 -17.49
CA VAL A 401 21.21 -1.60 -17.36
C VAL A 401 20.51 -1.86 -18.70
N VAL A 402 21.13 -2.70 -19.53
CA VAL A 402 20.67 -3.01 -20.89
C VAL A 402 19.55 -4.04 -20.86
N ARG A 403 19.75 -5.17 -20.16
CA ARG A 403 18.80 -6.30 -20.17
C ARG A 403 17.51 -5.95 -19.46
N GLY A 404 16.38 -6.26 -20.10
CA GLY A 404 15.03 -6.08 -19.57
C GLY A 404 14.53 -4.63 -19.50
N SER A 405 15.34 -3.64 -19.87
CA SER A 405 14.97 -2.23 -19.77
C SER A 405 14.07 -1.80 -20.94
N GLY A 406 12.88 -1.27 -20.63
CA GLY A 406 11.97 -0.70 -21.62
C GLY A 406 12.58 0.48 -22.41
N ILE A 407 13.56 1.18 -21.82
CA ILE A 407 14.31 2.25 -22.51
C ILE A 407 15.12 1.67 -23.67
N PHE A 408 15.66 0.45 -23.52
CA PHE A 408 16.50 -0.18 -24.54
C PHE A 408 15.67 -0.84 -25.64
N ALA A 409 14.54 -1.46 -25.27
CA ALA A 409 13.61 -2.10 -26.21
C ALA A 409 12.96 -1.11 -27.22
N GLY A 410 12.89 0.19 -26.88
CA GLY A 410 12.34 1.25 -27.76
C GLY A 410 13.29 1.79 -28.84
N GLY A 411 14.39 1.07 -29.16
CA GLY A 411 15.36 1.46 -30.19
C GLY A 411 16.59 2.23 -29.69
N TRP A 412 16.66 2.55 -28.39
CA TRP A 412 17.84 3.19 -27.78
C TRP A 412 19.05 2.26 -27.72
N GLY A 413 18.83 0.97 -27.46
CA GLY A 413 19.89 -0.05 -27.44
C GLY A 413 20.60 -0.13 -28.78
N ALA A 414 19.83 -0.27 -29.87
CA ALA A 414 20.32 -0.23 -31.24
C ALA A 414 21.07 1.07 -31.59
N GLN A 415 20.56 2.25 -31.22
CA GLN A 415 21.26 3.53 -31.45
C GLN A 415 22.61 3.58 -30.74
N ARG A 416 22.68 3.14 -29.48
CA ARG A 416 23.94 3.10 -28.72
C ARG A 416 24.91 2.06 -29.24
N ALA A 417 24.40 0.88 -29.61
CA ALA A 417 25.15 -0.18 -30.23
C ALA A 417 25.84 0.32 -31.51
N ALA A 418 25.12 1.07 -32.35
CA ALA A 418 25.67 1.74 -33.54
C ALA A 418 26.73 2.81 -33.20
N VAL A 419 26.48 3.67 -32.21
CA VAL A 419 27.46 4.69 -31.76
C VAL A 419 28.77 4.05 -31.26
N TYR A 420 28.70 2.91 -30.60
CA TYR A 420 29.88 2.21 -30.07
C TYR A 420 30.46 1.16 -31.01
N GLY A 421 29.82 0.89 -32.16
CA GLY A 421 30.26 -0.12 -33.10
C GLY A 421 30.18 -1.56 -32.58
N VAL A 422 29.22 -1.85 -31.70
CA VAL A 422 28.96 -3.19 -31.14
C VAL A 422 27.57 -3.67 -31.51
N SER A 423 27.32 -4.98 -31.50
CA SER A 423 25.96 -5.51 -31.63
C SER A 423 25.15 -5.27 -30.36
N GLU A 424 23.83 -5.13 -30.49
CA GLU A 424 22.94 -4.77 -29.37
C GLU A 424 22.96 -5.84 -28.26
N ASP A 425 23.03 -7.12 -28.62
CA ASP A 425 23.16 -8.24 -27.68
C ASP A 425 24.48 -8.22 -26.89
N LYS A 426 25.52 -7.55 -27.42
CA LYS A 426 26.83 -7.38 -26.79
C LYS A 426 26.99 -6.06 -26.04
N LEU A 427 25.98 -5.19 -26.08
CA LEU A 427 26.05 -3.87 -25.45
C LEU A 427 26.21 -3.96 -23.92
N GLY A 428 25.59 -4.96 -23.27
CA GLY A 428 25.76 -5.21 -21.83
C GLY A 428 27.20 -5.60 -21.47
N GLU A 429 27.79 -6.55 -22.20
CA GLU A 429 29.21 -6.96 -22.04
C GLU A 429 30.16 -5.78 -22.29
N TYR A 430 29.86 -4.96 -23.31
CA TYR A 430 30.64 -3.78 -23.63
C TYR A 430 30.63 -2.74 -22.51
N TYR A 431 29.46 -2.44 -21.92
CA TYR A 431 29.38 -1.54 -20.77
C TYR A 431 30.11 -2.12 -19.56
N ALA A 432 29.93 -3.42 -19.26
CA ALA A 432 30.65 -4.09 -18.18
C ALA A 432 32.17 -3.94 -18.34
N GLY A 433 32.69 -4.07 -19.57
CA GLY A 433 34.10 -3.88 -19.91
C GLY A 433 34.70 -2.52 -19.53
N ARG A 434 33.88 -1.49 -19.31
CA ARG A 434 34.32 -0.14 -18.91
C ARG A 434 34.33 0.09 -17.39
N THR A 435 33.75 -0.83 -16.62
CA THR A 435 33.64 -0.73 -15.15
C THR A 435 34.85 -1.38 -14.46
N LEU A 436 35.07 -1.11 -13.16
CA LEU A 436 36.19 -1.71 -12.41
C LEU A 436 35.99 -3.20 -12.15
N LEU A 437 34.76 -3.63 -11.84
CA LEU A 437 34.46 -5.04 -11.53
C LEU A 437 34.23 -5.91 -12.76
N LYS A 438 34.13 -5.32 -13.96
CA LYS A 438 33.89 -6.03 -15.23
C LYS A 438 32.65 -6.91 -15.20
N ARG A 439 31.61 -6.47 -14.48
CA ARG A 439 30.33 -7.16 -14.33
C ARG A 439 29.21 -6.31 -14.90
N GLU A 440 28.25 -6.97 -15.51
CA GLU A 440 27.05 -6.31 -15.99
C GLU A 440 26.13 -5.95 -14.82
N VAL A 441 25.49 -4.79 -14.93
CA VAL A 441 24.46 -4.35 -14.01
C VAL A 441 23.09 -4.76 -14.56
N LEU A 442 22.35 -5.54 -13.79
CA LEU A 442 21.03 -6.05 -14.14
C LEU A 442 19.94 -5.35 -13.31
N PRO A 443 18.67 -5.36 -13.75
CA PRO A 443 17.54 -4.82 -12.98
C PRO A 443 17.50 -5.30 -11.52
N GLU A 444 17.83 -6.57 -11.28
CA GLU A 444 17.81 -7.18 -9.95
C GLU A 444 18.87 -6.58 -9.02
N HIS A 445 20.02 -6.14 -9.55
CA HIS A 445 21.04 -5.47 -8.74
C HIS A 445 20.54 -4.13 -8.21
N VAL A 446 19.77 -3.40 -9.02
CA VAL A 446 19.14 -2.14 -8.61
C VAL A 446 18.03 -2.40 -7.59
N ALA A 447 17.18 -3.39 -7.86
CA ALA A 447 16.13 -3.82 -6.93
C ALA A 447 16.68 -4.23 -5.55
N ASN A 448 17.84 -4.89 -5.52
CA ASN A 448 18.52 -5.25 -4.27
C ASN A 448 18.98 -4.01 -3.48
N ALA A 449 19.51 -2.99 -4.15
CA ALA A 449 19.89 -1.74 -3.49
C ALA A 449 18.67 -0.97 -2.95
N VAL A 450 17.56 -0.95 -3.70
CA VAL A 450 16.28 -0.40 -3.21
C VAL A 450 15.86 -1.13 -1.93
N PHE A 451 15.82 -2.46 -1.95
CA PHE A 451 15.46 -3.26 -0.78
C PHE A 451 16.34 -2.95 0.44
N VAL A 452 17.66 -2.87 0.26
CA VAL A 452 18.59 -2.55 1.36
C VAL A 452 18.32 -1.15 1.94
N LEU A 453 18.07 -0.15 1.09
CA LEU A 453 17.76 1.22 1.54
C LEU A 453 16.50 1.31 2.39
N VAL A 454 15.48 0.49 2.06
CA VAL A 454 14.17 0.48 2.76
C VAL A 454 14.11 -0.54 3.90
N GLY A 455 15.18 -1.33 4.07
CA GLY A 455 15.35 -2.27 5.17
C GLY A 455 15.56 -1.57 6.51
N LYS A 456 15.23 -2.27 7.61
CA LYS A 456 15.32 -1.73 8.99
C LYS A 456 16.77 -1.44 9.40
N GLU A 457 17.72 -2.12 8.77
CA GLU A 457 19.15 -2.02 8.98
C GLU A 457 19.70 -0.63 8.60
N LEU A 458 19.05 0.07 7.66
CA LEU A 458 19.40 1.43 7.25
C LEU A 458 18.43 2.50 7.78
N SER A 459 17.74 2.22 8.89
CA SER A 459 16.75 3.12 9.53
C SER A 459 17.25 4.54 9.81
N HIS A 460 18.57 4.74 9.98
CA HIS A 460 19.19 6.04 10.26
C HIS A 460 19.81 6.70 9.02
N THR A 461 19.48 6.21 7.81
CA THR A 461 20.02 6.72 6.54
C THR A 461 18.94 7.42 5.71
N THR A 462 19.17 8.70 5.41
CA THR A 462 18.37 9.54 4.51
C THR A 462 19.31 10.49 3.74
N GLY A 463 18.91 10.93 2.56
CA GLY A 463 19.70 11.77 1.65
C GLY A 463 20.82 11.04 0.91
N LEU A 464 20.91 9.71 1.01
CA LEU A 464 21.97 8.90 0.41
C LEU A 464 21.68 8.61 -1.06
N LEU A 465 22.73 8.60 -1.87
CA LEU A 465 22.72 8.03 -3.22
C LEU A 465 23.67 6.82 -3.27
N VAL A 466 23.13 5.64 -3.58
CA VAL A 466 23.91 4.39 -3.66
C VAL A 466 24.26 4.08 -5.12
N PRO A 467 25.54 4.04 -5.50
CA PRO A 467 25.92 3.62 -6.85
C PRO A 467 25.71 2.11 -7.04
N VAL A 468 25.12 1.75 -8.18
CA VAL A 468 24.96 0.35 -8.64
C VAL A 468 25.47 0.28 -10.07
N ASP A 469 26.79 0.36 -10.22
CA ASP A 469 27.44 0.66 -11.50
C ASP A 469 28.64 -0.26 -11.82
N ALA A 470 28.87 -1.30 -10.99
CA ALA A 470 30.06 -2.16 -11.05
C ALA A 470 31.41 -1.40 -10.96
N GLY A 471 31.39 -0.20 -10.38
CA GLY A 471 32.55 0.65 -10.14
C GLY A 471 32.90 1.53 -11.33
N VAL A 472 32.12 2.55 -11.62
CA VAL A 472 32.49 3.58 -12.60
C VAL A 472 33.26 4.69 -11.89
N ALA A 473 34.59 4.64 -11.94
CA ALA A 473 35.46 5.57 -11.20
C ALA A 473 35.15 7.06 -11.46
N ALA A 474 34.78 7.41 -12.69
CA ALA A 474 34.42 8.78 -13.07
C ALA A 474 33.07 9.26 -12.49
N ALA A 475 32.27 8.35 -11.92
CA ALA A 475 30.97 8.63 -11.32
C ALA A 475 30.96 8.42 -9.80
N PHE A 476 32.12 8.23 -9.17
CA PHE A 476 32.22 8.13 -7.71
C PHE A 476 31.70 9.40 -7.05
N LEU A 477 30.73 9.23 -6.16
CA LEU A 477 30.17 10.30 -5.35
C LEU A 477 31.22 10.75 -4.34
N ARG A 478 31.33 12.06 -4.14
CA ARG A 478 32.29 12.72 -3.23
C ARG A 478 31.55 13.51 -2.18
#